data_AF-A0AAP0SFS0-F1
#
_entry.id   AF-A0AAP0SFS0-F1
#
_cell.length_a   1.000
_cell.length_b   1.000
_cell.length_c   1.000
_cell.angle_alpha   90.00
_cell.angle_beta   90.00
_cell.angle_gamma   90.00
#
_symmetry.space_group_name_H-M   'P 1'
#
loop_
_entity.id
_entity.type
_entity.pdbx_description
1 polymer ?
#
loop_
_entity_poly.entity_id
_entity_poly.type
_entity_poly.pdbx_seq_one_letter_code
_entity_poly.pdbx_strand_id
1 'polypeptide(L)'
;MAEKANKKVKKRAPTTKERIAKLEKRIADLEALMPEASDRQQGSYTRQIRELQEQLRIEQVHALSKYSQVRHYKVSGSYGSGKRPG
;
A
#
# COMPACT_ATOMS: atom_id res chain seq x y z
N MET A 1 22.41 16.01 37.07
CA MET A 1 21.38 15.04 36.62
C MET A 1 20.75 15.62 35.36
N ALA A 2 20.95 15.00 34.20
CA ALA A 2 20.40 15.49 32.93
C ALA A 2 19.32 14.52 32.47
N GLU A 3 18.06 14.91 32.65
CA GLU A 3 16.91 14.20 32.10
C GLU A 3 16.93 14.30 30.57
N LYS A 4 17.31 13.20 29.92
CA LYS A 4 17.21 13.08 28.47
C LYS A 4 15.74 12.92 28.12
N ALA A 5 15.13 13.99 27.61
CA ALA A 5 13.79 13.95 27.05
C ALA A 5 13.70 12.89 25.94
N ASN A 6 13.00 11.79 26.23
CA ASN A 6 12.68 10.74 25.26
C ASN A 6 11.78 11.32 24.16
N LYS A 7 12.40 11.77 23.05
CA LYS A 7 11.68 12.18 21.84
C LYS A 7 10.89 10.97 21.32
N LYS A 8 9.56 11.00 21.48
CA LYS A 8 8.64 10.01 20.91
C LYS A 8 8.81 9.99 19.39
N VAL A 9 9.49 8.97 18.87
CA VAL A 9 9.65 8.75 17.42
C VAL A 9 8.25 8.54 16.83
N LYS A 10 7.73 9.54 16.11
CA LYS A 10 6.47 9.41 15.37
C LYS A 10 6.66 8.28 14.35
N LYS A 11 6.01 7.13 14.59
CA LYS A 11 6.05 5.99 13.66
C LYS A 11 5.50 6.48 12.32
N ARG A 12 6.34 6.48 11.29
CA ARG A 12 5.93 6.83 9.92
C ARG A 12 4.86 5.85 9.48
N ALA A 13 3.89 6.33 8.69
CA ALA A 13 2.87 5.48 8.12
C ALA A 13 3.53 4.34 7.31
N PRO A 14 3.00 3.10 7.39
CA PRO A 14 3.62 1.96 6.73
C PRO A 14 3.61 2.16 5.22
N THR A 15 4.77 1.92 4.60
CA THR A 15 4.91 2.01 3.14
C THR A 15 4.08 0.94 2.44
N THR A 16 3.74 1.15 1.16
CA THR A 16 3.00 0.16 0.36
C THR A 16 3.71 -1.21 0.35
N LYS A 17 5.05 -1.22 0.30
CA LYS A 17 5.86 -2.45 0.40
C LYS A 17 5.72 -3.14 1.76
N GLU A 18 5.73 -2.38 2.86
CA GLU A 18 5.51 -2.94 4.20
C GLU A 18 4.10 -3.50 4.39
N ARG A 19 3.10 -2.90 3.72
CA ARG A 19 1.72 -3.43 3.74
C ARG A 19 1.62 -4.74 2.98
N ILE A 20 2.22 -4.82 1.79
CA ILE A 20 2.29 -6.06 1.00
C ILE A 20 2.96 -7.17 1.81
N ALA A 21 4.14 -6.92 2.39
CA ALA A 21 4.85 -7.91 3.20
C ALA A 21 4.04 -8.40 4.41
N LYS A 22 3.24 -7.53 5.04
CA LYS A 22 2.33 -7.93 6.12
C LYS A 22 1.19 -8.80 5.65
N LEU A 23 0.62 -8.50 4.49
CA LEU A 23 -0.46 -9.29 3.90
C LEU A 23 0.05 -10.68 3.49
N GLU A 24 1.21 -10.74 2.83
CA GLU A 24 1.87 -12.00 2.45
C GLU A 24 2.14 -12.88 3.68
N LYS A 25 2.71 -12.30 4.74
CA LYS A 25 2.98 -13.03 5.97
C LYS A 25 1.68 -13.60 6.57
N ARG A 26 0.62 -12.80 6.60
CA ARG A 26 -0.66 -13.22 7.18
C ARG A 26 -1.36 -14.31 6.38
N ILE A 27 -1.20 -14.32 5.05
CA ILE A 27 -1.66 -15.41 4.19
C ILE A 27 -0.87 -16.69 4.52
N ALA A 28 0.47 -16.61 4.56
CA ALA A 28 1.32 -17.75 4.87
C ALA A 28 1.03 -18.33 6.27
N ASP A 29 0.81 -17.48 7.27
CA ASP A 29 0.44 -17.91 8.63
C ASP A 29 -0.91 -18.67 8.61
N LEU A 30 -1.90 -18.20 7.86
CA LEU A 30 -3.20 -18.87 7.74
C LEU A 30 -3.13 -20.17 6.95
N GLU A 31 -2.35 -20.20 5.86
CA GLU A 31 -2.11 -21.42 5.08
C GLU A 31 -1.39 -22.49 5.89
N ALA A 32 -0.44 -22.11 6.75
CA ALA A 32 0.24 -23.03 7.67
C ALA A 32 -0.68 -23.57 8.76
N LEU A 33 -1.72 -22.82 9.15
CA LEU A 33 -2.71 -23.24 10.15
C LEU A 33 -3.82 -24.12 9.55
N MET A 34 -4.05 -24.08 8.24
CA MET A 34 -5.08 -24.89 7.57
C MET A 34 -4.95 -26.42 7.79
N PRO A 35 -3.77 -27.06 7.69
CA PRO A 35 -3.65 -28.51 7.87
C PRO A 35 -3.99 -28.99 9.30
N GLU A 36 -3.78 -28.14 10.31
CA GLU A 36 -4.06 -28.44 11.73
C GLU A 36 -5.48 -28.03 12.15
N ALA A 37 -6.25 -27.42 11.25
CA ALA A 37 -7.56 -26.85 11.54
C ALA A 37 -8.70 -27.85 11.32
N SER A 38 -9.75 -27.75 12.13
CA SER A 38 -11.01 -28.46 11.88
C SER A 38 -11.69 -27.99 10.59
N ASP A 39 -12.52 -28.83 9.96
CA ASP A 39 -13.24 -28.52 8.69
C ASP A 39 -13.97 -27.17 8.72
N ARG A 40 -14.59 -26.84 9.86
CA ARG A 40 -15.29 -25.56 10.05
C ARG A 40 -14.33 -24.37 10.07
N GLN A 41 -13.14 -24.53 10.65
CA GLN A 41 -12.10 -23.52 10.69
C GLN A 41 -11.41 -23.37 9.32
N GLN A 42 -11.19 -24.47 8.59
CA GLN A 42 -10.69 -24.43 7.22
C GLN A 42 -11.60 -23.61 6.29
N GLY A 43 -12.92 -23.75 6.42
CA GLY A 43 -13.88 -22.92 5.69
C GLY A 43 -13.79 -21.42 6.02
N SER A 44 -13.43 -21.07 7.26
CA SER A 44 -13.19 -19.68 7.68
C SER A 44 -11.85 -19.16 7.16
N TYR A 45 -10.78 -19.95 7.29
CA TYR A 45 -9.44 -19.58 6.83
C TYR A 45 -9.38 -19.41 5.32
N THR A 46 -10.03 -20.27 4.54
CA THR A 46 -10.11 -20.12 3.08
C THR A 46 -10.80 -18.82 2.66
N ARG A 47 -11.88 -18.41 3.34
CA ARG A 47 -12.51 -17.10 3.10
C ARG A 47 -11.57 -15.94 3.44
N GLN A 48 -10.92 -16.00 4.61
CA GLN A 48 -9.97 -14.97 5.03
C GLN A 48 -8.77 -14.86 4.07
N ILE A 49 -8.23 -15.99 3.60
CA ILE A 49 -7.14 -16.02 2.62
C ILE A 49 -7.58 -15.34 1.32
N ARG A 50 -8.79 -15.63 0.81
CA ARG A 50 -9.30 -14.96 -0.40
C ARG A 50 -9.41 -13.44 -0.23
N GLU A 51 -9.94 -12.99 0.90
CA GLU A 51 -10.03 -11.55 1.20
C GLU A 51 -8.65 -10.89 1.28
N LEU A 52 -7.69 -11.54 1.93
CA LEU A 52 -6.31 -11.04 2.03
C LEU A 52 -5.60 -11.03 0.68
N GLN A 53 -5.83 -12.03 -0.18
CA GLN A 53 -5.29 -12.08 -1.54
C GLN A 53 -5.82 -10.93 -2.40
N GLU A 54 -7.11 -10.60 -2.30
CA GLU A 54 -7.69 -9.46 -3.00
C GLU A 54 -7.07 -8.13 -2.52
N GLN A 55 -6.92 -7.96 -1.20
CA GLN A 55 -6.23 -6.80 -0.63
C GLN A 55 -4.78 -6.68 -1.11
N LEU A 56 -4.07 -7.80 -1.20
CA LEU A 56 -2.70 -7.87 -1.69
C LEU A 56 -2.63 -7.46 -3.16
N ARG A 57 -3.57 -7.93 -3.99
CA ARG A 57 -3.66 -7.53 -5.40
C ARG A 57 -3.87 -6.03 -5.57
N ILE A 58 -4.76 -5.44 -4.77
CA ILE A 58 -5.01 -3.99 -4.78
C ILE A 58 -3.75 -3.22 -4.36
N GLU A 59 -3.08 -3.62 -3.28
CA GLU A 59 -1.86 -2.92 -2.83
C GLU A 59 -0.68 -3.10 -3.80
N GLN A 60 -0.59 -4.24 -4.50
CA GLN A 60 0.36 -4.43 -5.60
C GLN A 60 0.06 -3.49 -6.77
N VAL A 61 -1.22 -3.35 -7.16
CA VAL A 61 -1.64 -2.36 -8.17
C VAL A 61 -1.30 -0.94 -7.72
N HIS A 62 -1.50 -0.58 -6.45
CA HIS A 62 -1.10 0.72 -5.93
C HIS A 62 0.42 0.92 -5.94
N ALA A 63 1.21 -0.13 -5.67
CA ALA A 63 2.66 -0.07 -5.74
C ALA A 63 3.14 0.17 -7.18
N LEU A 64 2.50 -0.47 -8.17
CA LEU A 64 2.76 -0.26 -9.59
C LEU A 64 2.26 1.12 -10.06
N SER A 65 1.06 1.52 -9.64
CA SER A 65 0.42 2.78 -10.04
C SER A 65 1.07 4.01 -9.41
N LYS A 66 1.83 3.89 -8.30
CA LYS A 66 2.69 5.01 -7.84
C LYS A 66 3.79 5.39 -8.83
N TYR A 67 4.08 4.58 -9.84
CA TYR A 67 4.88 5.01 -11.01
C TYR A 67 4.09 5.83 -12.04
N SER A 68 2.74 5.83 -11.96
CA SER A 68 1.86 6.68 -12.76
C SER A 68 1.68 8.10 -12.20
N GLN A 69 2.39 8.45 -11.12
CA GLN A 69 2.73 9.85 -10.83
C GLN A 69 3.68 10.35 -11.93
N VAL A 70 3.17 10.44 -13.15
CA VAL A 70 3.67 11.28 -14.22
C VAL A 70 3.86 12.63 -13.56
N ARG A 71 5.12 13.03 -13.40
CA ARG A 71 5.47 14.40 -13.03
C ARG A 71 4.78 15.26 -14.07
N HIS A 72 3.64 15.87 -13.71
CA HIS A 72 3.08 16.95 -14.50
C HIS A 72 4.14 18.05 -14.47
N TYR A 73 5.01 18.07 -15.48
CA TYR A 73 5.84 19.22 -15.75
C TYR A 73 4.87 20.34 -16.05
N LYS A 74 4.78 21.31 -15.13
CA LYS A 74 4.06 22.54 -15.34
C LYS A 74 4.83 23.31 -16.42
N VAL A 75 4.53 23.04 -17.69
CA VAL A 75 5.11 23.80 -18.80
C VAL A 75 4.52 25.20 -18.73
N SER A 76 5.32 26.15 -18.26
CA SER A 76 5.05 27.58 -18.38
C SER A 76 5.18 27.98 -19.85
N GLY A 77 4.21 27.61 -20.67
CA GLY A 77 4.05 28.16 -22.01
C GLY A 77 3.13 29.37 -21.91
N SER A 78 3.68 30.58 -22.04
CA SER A 78 2.86 31.73 -22.41
C SER A 78 2.37 31.47 -23.85
N TYR A 79 1.11 31.02 -23.98
CA TYR A 79 0.46 31.06 -25.27
C TYR A 79 0.35 32.53 -25.65
N GLY A 80 1.19 32.92 -26.62
CA GLY A 80 1.34 34.28 -27.09
C GLY A 80 -0.01 34.96 -27.25
N SER A 81 -0.14 36.12 -26.61
CA SER A 81 -1.23 37.06 -26.83
C SER A 81 -1.21 37.46 -28.31
N GLY A 82 -1.96 36.73 -29.13
CA GLY A 82 -2.21 37.08 -30.52
C GLY A 82 -2.97 38.41 -30.56
N LYS A 83 -2.23 39.52 -30.72
CA LYS A 83 -2.79 40.79 -31.17
C LYS A 83 -3.48 40.51 -32.51
N ARG A 84 -4.80 40.74 -32.56
CA ARG A 84 -5.54 40.82 -33.83
C ARG A 84 -5.03 42.07 -34.57
N PRO A 85 -4.50 41.96 -35.80
CA PRO A 85 -4.37 43.14 -36.65
C PRO A 85 -5.78 43.59 -37.04
N GLY A 86 -6.03 44.89 -36.91
CA GLY A 86 -7.26 45.55 -37.33
C GLY A 86 -7.38 45.69 -38.84
#